data_AF-A0A813HEM1-F1
#
_entry.id   AF-A0A813HEM1-F1
#
_cell.length_a   1.000
_cell.length_b   1.000
_cell.length_c   1.000
_cell.angle_alpha   90.00
_cell.angle_beta   90.00
_cell.angle_gamma   90.00
#
_symmetry.space_group_name_H-M   'P 1'
#
loop_
_entity.id
_entity.type
_entity.pdbx_description
1 polymer ?
#
loop_
_entity_poly.entity_id
_entity_poly.type
_entity_poly.pdbx_seq_one_letter_code
_entity_poly.pdbx_strand_id
1 'polypeptide(L)'
;SGGSAWPRATAAAAVARRGLRAVSCQAFVQETEAERLALDKEARQSMEEHMKKVEDLAAEGNIRAQKTAWKWRVRKQIWDYLEDNDLADRPRPVHNRIPNFKGSGEAGARLAQLPEFLAAKVVKVNPDTPQKSVRIAVMEQNKVLYVPQPRLRTGFFSRLEPGSVPKSQFKYASTPGGMRSWQRLWRR
;
A
#
# COMPACT_ATOMS: atom_id res chain seq x y z
N SER A 1 64.47 -22.66 16.14
CA SER A 1 63.85 -21.54 15.40
C SER A 1 64.42 -21.55 13.98
N GLY A 2 63.96 -22.41 13.06
CA GLY A 2 62.58 -22.48 12.58
C GLY A 2 62.30 -21.41 11.50
N GLY A 3 63.16 -21.29 10.49
CA GLY A 3 62.97 -20.41 9.34
C GLY A 3 62.86 -21.23 8.06
N SER A 4 61.65 -21.43 7.55
CA SER A 4 61.38 -22.01 6.25
C SER A 4 60.70 -20.97 5.35
N ALA A 5 61.40 -20.65 4.26
CA ALA A 5 60.87 -19.89 3.13
C ALA A 5 59.80 -20.71 2.41
N TRP A 6 58.72 -20.05 1.98
CA TRP A 6 57.75 -20.60 1.03
C TRP A 6 57.64 -19.69 -0.21
N PRO A 7 57.39 -20.26 -1.41
CA PRO A 7 57.58 -19.57 -2.67
C PRO A 7 56.35 -18.75 -3.09
N ARG A 8 56.61 -17.69 -3.88
CA ARG A 8 55.59 -16.99 -4.67
C ARG A 8 55.01 -17.95 -5.70
N ALA A 9 53.69 -18.15 -5.67
CA ALA A 9 52.95 -18.78 -6.75
C ALA A 9 51.83 -17.84 -7.24
N THR A 10 52.01 -17.36 -8.46
CA THR A 10 50.98 -16.73 -9.31
C THR A 10 49.94 -17.77 -9.70
N ALA A 11 48.67 -17.52 -9.45
CA ALA A 11 47.57 -18.23 -10.08
C ALA A 11 46.38 -17.28 -10.28
N ALA A 12 46.18 -16.88 -11.54
CA ALA A 12 44.97 -16.20 -11.98
C ALA A 12 43.79 -17.19 -11.92
N ALA A 13 42.88 -17.01 -10.96
CA ALA A 13 41.65 -17.78 -10.91
C ALA A 13 40.60 -17.14 -11.82
N ALA A 14 40.47 -17.68 -13.04
CA ALA A 14 39.35 -17.41 -13.92
C ALA A 14 38.07 -17.98 -13.27
N VAL A 15 37.23 -17.10 -12.69
CA VAL A 15 35.89 -17.50 -12.24
C VAL A 15 34.99 -17.60 -13.46
N ALA A 16 34.67 -18.83 -13.84
CA ALA A 16 33.72 -19.16 -14.87
C ALA A 16 32.36 -18.49 -14.58
N ARG A 17 31.88 -17.68 -15.55
CA ARG A 17 30.52 -17.14 -15.55
C ARG A 17 29.54 -18.31 -15.70
N ARG A 18 29.09 -18.87 -14.57
CA ARG A 18 27.92 -19.74 -14.57
C ARG A 18 26.71 -18.88 -14.92
N GLY A 19 26.18 -19.10 -16.12
CA GLY A 19 24.99 -18.45 -16.64
C GLY A 19 23.85 -18.58 -15.64
N LEU A 20 23.45 -17.44 -15.06
CA LEU A 20 22.13 -17.29 -14.49
C LEU A 20 21.14 -17.52 -15.64
N ARG A 21 20.54 -18.70 -15.68
CA ARG A 21 19.36 -18.95 -16.51
C ARG A 21 18.39 -17.82 -16.20
N ALA A 22 18.05 -17.04 -17.21
CA ALA A 22 16.98 -16.06 -17.12
C ALA A 22 15.75 -16.80 -16.57
N VAL A 23 15.38 -16.46 -15.34
CA VAL A 23 14.06 -16.81 -14.84
C VAL A 23 13.11 -16.13 -15.79
N SER A 24 12.49 -16.93 -16.65
CA SER A 24 11.38 -16.53 -17.51
C SER A 24 10.45 -15.69 -16.64
N CYS A 25 10.41 -14.38 -16.95
CA CYS A 25 9.53 -13.43 -16.31
C CYS A 25 8.11 -13.91 -16.64
N GLN A 26 7.53 -14.69 -15.72
CA GLN A 26 6.16 -15.17 -15.85
C GLN A 26 5.30 -13.98 -16.22
N ALA A 27 4.55 -14.13 -17.32
CA ALA A 27 3.68 -13.11 -17.85
C ALA A 27 2.83 -12.56 -16.70
N PHE A 28 3.10 -11.33 -16.29
CA PHE A 28 2.33 -10.63 -15.26
C PHE A 28 0.88 -10.63 -15.72
N VAL A 29 0.02 -11.40 -15.05
CA VAL A 29 -1.41 -11.39 -15.30
C VAL A 29 -1.90 -9.96 -15.10
N GLN A 30 -2.31 -9.31 -16.19
CA GLN A 30 -2.77 -7.94 -16.16
C GLN A 30 -4.23 -7.94 -15.71
N GLU A 31 -4.44 -7.87 -14.40
CA GLU A 31 -5.76 -7.64 -13.84
C GLU A 31 -6.30 -6.28 -14.33
N THR A 32 -7.46 -6.31 -14.94
CA THR A 32 -8.19 -5.11 -15.34
C THR A 32 -8.70 -4.35 -14.11
N GLU A 33 -8.96 -3.04 -14.22
CA GLU A 33 -9.59 -2.31 -13.10
C GLU A 33 -10.94 -2.91 -12.70
N ALA A 34 -11.68 -3.49 -13.65
CA ALA A 34 -12.96 -4.14 -13.39
C ALA A 34 -12.81 -5.38 -12.49
N GLU A 35 -11.87 -6.28 -12.82
CA GLU A 35 -11.58 -7.47 -12.01
C GLU A 35 -11.12 -7.07 -10.60
N ARG A 36 -10.24 -6.08 -10.49
CA ARG A 36 -9.77 -5.57 -9.20
C ARG A 36 -10.93 -5.07 -8.32
N LEU A 37 -11.83 -4.26 -8.90
CA LEU A 37 -13.00 -3.74 -8.21
C LEU A 37 -13.98 -4.86 -7.81
N ALA A 38 -14.15 -5.88 -8.65
CA ALA A 38 -15.00 -7.03 -8.37
C ALA A 38 -14.45 -7.83 -7.18
N LEU A 39 -13.17 -8.16 -7.18
CA LEU A 39 -12.54 -8.85 -6.07
C LEU A 39 -12.51 -8.00 -4.78
N ASP A 40 -12.41 -6.66 -4.89
CA ASP A 40 -12.48 -5.76 -3.72
C ASP A 40 -13.91 -5.74 -3.14
N LYS A 41 -14.92 -5.94 -3.97
CA LYS A 41 -16.32 -6.10 -3.54
C LYS A 41 -16.52 -7.45 -2.84
N GLU A 42 -16.05 -8.53 -3.42
CA GLU A 42 -16.13 -9.87 -2.84
C GLU A 42 -15.45 -9.94 -1.46
N ALA A 43 -14.24 -9.37 -1.34
CA ALA A 43 -13.54 -9.31 -0.05
C ALA A 43 -14.33 -8.56 1.03
N ARG A 44 -15.11 -7.54 0.66
CA ARG A 44 -15.97 -6.80 1.61
C ARG A 44 -17.18 -7.63 2.04
N GLN A 45 -17.82 -8.34 1.10
CA GLN A 45 -18.95 -9.22 1.41
C GLN A 45 -18.52 -10.36 2.32
N SER A 46 -17.38 -11.01 2.01
CA SER A 46 -16.81 -12.06 2.86
C SER A 46 -16.48 -11.57 4.27
N MET A 47 -15.94 -10.35 4.41
CA MET A 47 -15.70 -9.75 5.72
C MET A 47 -17.01 -9.52 6.48
N GLU A 48 -18.04 -8.98 5.82
CA GLU A 48 -19.34 -8.73 6.43
C GLU A 48 -19.97 -10.02 6.98
N GLU A 49 -19.97 -11.09 6.19
CA GLU A 49 -20.45 -12.42 6.61
C GLU A 49 -19.63 -13.00 7.76
N HIS A 50 -18.30 -12.92 7.67
CA HIS A 50 -17.42 -13.39 8.73
C HIS A 50 -17.68 -12.68 10.05
N MET A 51 -17.87 -11.36 10.02
CA MET A 51 -18.08 -10.59 11.23
C MET A 51 -19.46 -10.81 11.84
N LYS A 52 -20.51 -11.01 11.04
CA LYS A 52 -21.81 -11.46 11.53
C LYS A 52 -21.67 -12.76 12.32
N LYS A 53 -20.95 -13.74 11.77
CA LYS A 53 -20.66 -15.01 12.45
C LYS A 53 -19.88 -14.82 13.75
N VAL A 54 -18.90 -13.90 13.78
CA VAL A 54 -18.13 -13.59 15.00
C VAL A 54 -19.02 -12.96 16.07
N GLU A 55 -19.96 -12.10 15.70
CA GLU A 55 -20.92 -11.49 16.63
C GLU A 55 -21.88 -12.54 17.21
N ASP A 56 -22.44 -13.42 16.38
CA ASP A 56 -23.34 -14.50 16.81
C ASP A 56 -22.62 -15.43 17.81
N LEU A 57 -21.41 -15.89 17.46
CA LEU A 57 -20.59 -16.73 18.36
C LEU A 57 -20.23 -16.00 19.67
N ALA A 58 -19.99 -14.70 19.62
CA ALA A 58 -19.69 -13.93 20.82
C ALA A 58 -20.91 -13.81 21.75
N ALA A 59 -22.12 -13.71 21.18
CA ALA A 59 -23.39 -13.70 21.91
C ALA A 59 -23.70 -15.07 22.55
N GLU A 60 -23.31 -16.16 21.90
CA GLU A 60 -23.39 -17.53 22.43
C GLU A 60 -22.36 -17.83 23.54
N GLY A 61 -21.51 -16.87 23.92
CA GLY A 61 -20.55 -17.03 25.01
C GLY A 61 -19.15 -17.51 24.59
N ASN A 62 -18.84 -17.53 23.29
CA ASN A 62 -17.52 -17.96 22.82
C ASN A 62 -16.42 -16.93 23.20
N ILE A 63 -15.54 -17.30 24.13
CA ILE A 63 -14.45 -16.44 24.65
C ILE A 63 -13.52 -15.92 23.53
N ARG A 64 -13.21 -16.74 22.53
CA ARG A 64 -12.31 -16.33 21.43
C ARG A 64 -12.98 -15.30 20.53
N ALA A 65 -14.27 -15.48 20.23
CA ALA A 65 -15.05 -14.53 19.44
C ALA A 65 -15.26 -13.21 20.20
N GLN A 66 -15.52 -13.25 21.51
CA GLN A 66 -15.65 -12.04 22.33
C GLN A 66 -14.38 -11.16 22.30
N LYS A 67 -13.19 -11.79 22.28
CA LYS A 67 -11.91 -11.07 22.20
C LYS A 67 -11.73 -10.27 20.90
N THR A 68 -12.41 -10.64 19.81
CA THR A 68 -12.35 -9.95 18.52
C THR A 68 -13.58 -9.06 18.25
N ALA A 69 -14.75 -9.46 18.75
CA ALA A 69 -16.04 -8.78 18.51
C ALA A 69 -16.06 -7.33 18.99
N TRP A 70 -15.38 -6.98 20.09
CA TRP A 70 -15.38 -5.60 20.59
C TRP A 70 -14.71 -4.62 19.61
N LYS A 71 -13.61 -5.01 18.94
CA LYS A 71 -12.93 -4.16 17.93
C LYS A 71 -13.86 -3.87 16.76
N TRP A 72 -14.65 -4.86 16.40
CA TRP A 72 -15.66 -4.74 15.35
C TRP A 72 -16.79 -3.81 15.75
N ARG A 73 -17.33 -3.98 16.95
CA ARG A 73 -18.37 -3.10 17.50
C ARG A 73 -17.94 -1.63 17.46
N VAL A 74 -16.71 -1.33 17.88
CA VAL A 74 -16.16 0.03 17.81
C VAL A 74 -16.04 0.52 16.36
N ARG A 75 -15.53 -0.30 15.43
CA ARG A 75 -15.47 0.09 14.01
C ARG A 75 -16.85 0.39 13.44
N LYS A 76 -17.83 -0.47 13.71
CA LYS A 76 -19.21 -0.29 13.25
C LYS A 76 -19.82 0.99 13.83
N GLN A 77 -19.68 1.22 15.14
CA GLN A 77 -20.14 2.45 15.80
C GLN A 77 -19.56 3.71 15.14
N ILE A 78 -18.25 3.71 14.84
CA ILE A 78 -17.62 4.85 14.17
C ILE A 78 -18.09 5.00 12.72
N TRP A 79 -18.25 3.90 11.99
CA TRP A 79 -18.78 3.94 10.62
C TRP A 79 -20.22 4.46 10.58
N ASP A 80 -21.09 3.93 11.45
CA ASP A 80 -22.48 4.39 11.60
C ASP A 80 -22.49 5.88 11.94
N TYR A 81 -21.70 6.32 12.92
CA TYR A 81 -21.58 7.73 13.29
C TYR A 81 -21.15 8.62 12.11
N LEU A 82 -20.18 8.18 11.29
CA LEU A 82 -19.75 8.94 10.11
C LEU A 82 -20.84 9.05 9.05
N GLU A 83 -21.65 8.00 8.86
CA GLU A 83 -22.74 7.97 7.88
C GLU A 83 -23.95 8.78 8.36
N ASP A 84 -24.35 8.60 9.63
CA ASP A 84 -25.52 9.24 10.26
C ASP A 84 -25.35 10.75 10.40
N ASN A 85 -24.11 11.21 10.63
CA ASN A 85 -23.79 12.64 10.78
C ASN A 85 -23.30 13.28 9.47
N ASP A 86 -23.40 12.57 8.34
CA ASP A 86 -22.91 13.03 7.03
C ASP A 86 -21.46 13.55 7.06
N LEU A 87 -20.60 12.87 7.82
CA LEU A 87 -19.16 13.17 7.93
C LEU A 87 -18.35 12.37 6.91
N ALA A 88 -18.89 11.25 6.44
CA ALA A 88 -18.31 10.43 5.39
C ALA A 88 -18.30 11.17 4.04
N ASP A 89 -17.23 10.99 3.28
CA ASP A 89 -17.15 11.41 1.88
C ASP A 89 -17.06 10.18 0.96
N ARG A 90 -17.30 10.37 -0.34
CA ARG A 90 -17.25 9.28 -1.32
C ARG A 90 -15.89 8.58 -1.30
N PRO A 91 -15.86 7.27 -1.52
CA PRO A 91 -17.00 6.36 -1.79
C PRO A 91 -17.75 5.89 -0.52
N ARG A 92 -19.09 5.90 -0.60
CA ARG A 92 -20.02 5.40 0.43
C ARG A 92 -20.69 4.07 -0.01
N PRO A 93 -21.16 3.22 0.92
CA PRO A 93 -21.00 3.33 2.37
C PRO A 93 -19.56 3.05 2.83
N VAL A 94 -19.19 3.54 4.01
CA VAL A 94 -17.85 3.39 4.59
C VAL A 94 -17.62 2.06 5.31
N HIS A 95 -18.66 1.26 5.51
CA HIS A 95 -18.54 -0.05 6.14
C HIS A 95 -17.60 -0.98 5.38
N ASN A 96 -16.85 -1.78 6.12
CA ASN A 96 -15.91 -2.77 5.58
C ASN A 96 -14.76 -2.18 4.74
N ARG A 97 -14.43 -0.89 4.93
CA ARG A 97 -13.30 -0.22 4.27
C ARG A 97 -12.69 0.86 5.16
N ILE A 98 -11.56 1.43 4.71
CA ILE A 98 -11.02 2.65 5.31
C ILE A 98 -11.94 3.81 4.89
N PRO A 99 -12.60 4.51 5.85
CA PRO A 99 -13.56 5.57 5.55
C PRO A 99 -12.86 6.77 4.94
N ASN A 100 -13.43 7.34 3.87
CA ASN A 100 -13.13 8.71 3.48
C ASN A 100 -14.04 9.65 4.28
N PHE A 101 -13.58 10.87 4.56
CA PHE A 101 -14.29 11.82 5.41
C PHE A 101 -14.11 13.25 4.90
N LYS A 102 -15.09 14.10 5.18
CA LYS A 102 -15.02 15.55 4.95
C LYS A 102 -13.88 16.12 5.78
N GLY A 103 -12.96 16.84 5.16
CA GLY A 103 -11.75 17.33 5.84
C GLY A 103 -10.48 16.49 5.58
N SER A 104 -10.56 15.40 4.80
CA SER A 104 -9.39 14.54 4.53
C SER A 104 -8.29 15.25 3.75
N GLY A 105 -8.65 16.21 2.88
CA GLY A 105 -7.69 17.07 2.18
C GLY A 105 -6.91 17.95 3.14
N GLU A 106 -7.62 18.63 4.03
CA GLU A 106 -7.10 19.54 5.06
C GLU A 106 -6.23 18.79 6.08
N ALA A 107 -6.67 17.61 6.51
CA ALA A 107 -5.88 16.73 7.37
C ALA A 107 -4.56 16.34 6.69
N GLY A 108 -4.60 16.01 5.39
CA GLY A 108 -3.40 15.74 4.61
C GLY A 108 -2.47 16.95 4.45
N ALA A 109 -3.03 18.15 4.28
CA ALA A 109 -2.25 19.39 4.22
C ALA A 109 -1.55 19.70 5.56
N ARG A 110 -2.23 19.50 6.69
CA ARG A 110 -1.62 19.64 8.03
C ARG A 110 -0.51 18.61 8.26
N LEU A 111 -0.73 17.36 7.83
CA LEU A 111 0.31 16.33 7.90
C LEU A 111 1.56 16.73 7.11
N ALA A 112 1.40 17.35 5.93
CA ALA A 112 2.50 17.78 5.10
C ALA A 112 3.34 18.94 5.69
N GLN A 113 2.85 19.59 6.75
CA GLN A 113 3.53 20.65 7.50
C GLN A 113 4.34 20.11 8.69
N LEU A 114 4.19 18.83 9.06
CA LEU A 114 4.91 18.25 10.18
C LEU A 114 6.43 18.23 9.90
N PRO A 115 7.28 18.59 10.87
CA PRO A 115 8.74 18.59 10.71
C PRO A 115 9.28 17.24 10.21
N GLU A 116 8.71 16.13 10.68
CA GLU A 116 9.09 14.77 10.29
C GLU A 116 8.78 14.51 8.80
N PHE A 117 7.64 15.00 8.32
CA PHE A 117 7.29 14.90 6.91
C PHE A 117 8.21 15.76 6.04
N LEU A 118 8.47 17.00 6.48
CA LEU A 118 9.36 17.92 5.77
C LEU A 118 10.80 17.38 5.68
N ALA A 119 11.32 16.81 6.76
CA ALA A 119 12.65 16.22 6.82
C ALA A 119 12.78 14.90 6.03
N ALA A 120 11.69 14.13 5.87
CA ALA A 120 11.71 12.85 5.20
C ALA A 120 12.05 12.96 3.69
N LYS A 121 12.98 12.13 3.21
CA LYS A 121 13.28 12.01 1.77
C LYS A 121 12.45 10.93 1.07
N VAL A 122 11.92 9.99 1.85
CA VAL A 122 11.18 8.80 1.41
C VAL A 122 9.95 8.67 2.29
N VAL A 123 8.78 8.54 1.67
CA VAL A 123 7.50 8.46 2.39
C VAL A 123 6.67 7.31 1.83
N LYS A 124 6.12 6.50 2.73
CA LYS A 124 5.14 5.46 2.38
C LYS A 124 3.73 5.93 2.72
N VAL A 125 2.81 5.81 1.77
CA VAL A 125 1.42 6.23 1.92
C VAL A 125 0.51 5.12 1.42
N ASN A 126 -0.60 4.83 2.11
CA ASN A 126 -1.55 3.81 1.65
C ASN A 126 -2.28 4.25 0.37
N PRO A 127 -2.87 3.33 -0.41
CA PRO A 127 -3.62 3.69 -1.63
C PRO A 127 -5.01 4.28 -1.36
N ASP A 128 -5.50 4.27 -0.12
CA ASP A 128 -6.86 4.68 0.25
C ASP A 128 -7.16 6.15 -0.11
N THR A 129 -8.43 6.42 -0.42
CA THR A 129 -8.95 7.75 -0.80
C THR A 129 -8.58 8.88 0.18
N PRO A 130 -8.76 8.74 1.52
CA PRO A 130 -8.45 9.84 2.45
C PRO A 130 -6.96 10.24 2.47
N GLN A 131 -6.05 9.40 1.97
CA GLN A 131 -4.61 9.70 1.92
C GLN A 131 -4.16 10.26 0.55
N LYS A 132 -5.09 10.55 -0.37
CA LYS A 132 -4.77 11.05 -1.71
C LYS A 132 -4.01 12.37 -1.67
N SER A 133 -4.44 13.31 -0.83
CA SER A 133 -3.76 14.60 -0.62
C SER A 133 -2.32 14.41 -0.14
N VAL A 134 -2.07 13.46 0.77
CA VAL A 134 -0.73 13.14 1.25
C VAL A 134 0.15 12.61 0.11
N ARG A 135 -0.35 11.72 -0.74
CA ARG A 135 0.40 11.24 -1.92
C ARG A 135 0.78 12.38 -2.87
N ILE A 136 -0.12 13.33 -3.07
CA ILE A 136 0.15 14.53 -3.88
C ILE A 136 1.25 15.38 -3.21
N ALA A 137 1.16 15.64 -1.91
CA ALA A 137 2.16 16.42 -1.17
C ALA A 137 3.57 15.80 -1.24
N VAL A 138 3.68 14.46 -1.20
CA VAL A 138 4.97 13.76 -1.36
C VAL A 138 5.58 14.06 -2.74
N MET A 139 4.77 14.04 -3.81
CA MET A 139 5.23 14.36 -5.17
C MET A 139 5.55 15.85 -5.34
N GLU A 140 4.75 16.73 -4.76
CA GLU A 140 4.98 18.19 -4.78
C GLU A 140 6.29 18.60 -4.10
N GLN A 141 6.62 17.94 -2.99
CA GLN A 141 7.87 18.16 -2.27
C GLN A 141 9.04 17.34 -2.83
N ASN A 142 8.88 16.72 -4.01
CA ASN A 142 9.93 16.01 -4.73
C ASN A 142 10.60 14.90 -3.90
N LYS A 143 9.78 14.12 -3.17
CA LYS A 143 10.22 12.99 -2.32
C LYS A 143 9.97 11.65 -3.03
N VAL A 144 10.65 10.59 -2.60
CA VAL A 144 10.36 9.22 -3.06
C VAL A 144 9.05 8.74 -2.43
N LEU A 145 8.10 8.31 -3.25
CA LEU A 145 6.80 7.80 -2.80
C LEU A 145 6.72 6.28 -2.93
N TYR A 146 6.38 5.61 -1.83
CA TYR A 146 6.00 4.20 -1.81
C TYR A 146 4.50 4.02 -1.52
N VAL A 147 3.81 3.21 -2.33
CA VAL A 147 2.41 2.85 -2.11
C VAL A 147 2.24 1.34 -2.13
N PRO A 148 1.67 0.72 -1.07
CA PRO A 148 1.41 -0.72 -1.04
C PRO A 148 0.55 -1.16 -2.22
N GLN A 149 0.89 -2.30 -2.81
CA GLN A 149 0.07 -2.91 -3.84
C GLN A 149 -0.99 -3.83 -3.21
N PRO A 150 -2.27 -3.71 -3.62
CA PRO A 150 -3.30 -4.63 -3.16
C PRO A 150 -2.91 -6.08 -3.44
N ARG A 151 -3.19 -6.98 -2.47
CA ARG A 151 -3.06 -8.45 -2.61
C ARG A 151 -1.64 -8.97 -2.87
N LEU A 152 -0.61 -8.11 -2.85
CA LEU A 152 0.81 -8.46 -2.99
C LEU A 152 1.17 -9.25 -4.27
N ARG A 153 0.34 -9.20 -5.32
CA ARG A 153 0.51 -10.04 -6.53
C ARG A 153 1.57 -9.52 -7.51
N THR A 154 1.82 -8.21 -7.53
CA THR A 154 2.74 -7.58 -8.49
C THR A 154 3.98 -6.95 -7.84
N GLY A 155 4.23 -7.33 -6.57
CA GLY A 155 5.26 -6.78 -5.69
C GLY A 155 4.68 -6.24 -4.38
N PHE A 156 5.57 -5.74 -3.51
CA PHE A 156 5.16 -5.15 -2.23
C PHE A 156 4.68 -3.70 -2.37
N PHE A 157 5.40 -2.90 -3.17
CA PHE A 157 5.13 -1.47 -3.33
C PHE A 157 5.28 -1.00 -4.77
N SER A 158 4.43 -0.04 -5.14
CA SER A 158 4.72 0.90 -6.20
C SER A 158 5.66 1.98 -5.69
N ARG A 159 6.69 2.30 -6.47
CA ARG A 159 7.69 3.34 -6.18
C ARG A 159 7.59 4.40 -7.27
N LEU A 160 7.50 5.67 -6.86
CA LEU A 160 7.67 6.83 -7.75
C LEU A 160 8.87 7.63 -7.30
N GLU A 161 9.76 7.93 -8.24
CA GLU A 161 10.89 8.82 -7.98
C GLU A 161 10.49 10.29 -8.02
N PRO A 162 11.23 11.15 -7.31
CA PRO A 162 11.22 12.59 -7.52
C PRO A 162 11.28 12.96 -9.01
N GLY A 163 10.43 13.87 -9.47
CA GLY A 163 10.40 14.34 -10.85
C GLY A 163 9.89 13.36 -11.92
N SER A 164 9.56 12.10 -11.56
CA SER A 164 9.09 11.09 -12.53
C SER A 164 7.69 11.35 -13.07
N VAL A 165 6.89 12.17 -12.38
CA VAL A 165 5.51 12.51 -12.77
C VAL A 165 5.43 14.02 -13.00
N PRO A 166 4.89 14.50 -14.13
CA PRO A 166 4.67 15.93 -14.32
C PRO A 166 3.59 16.46 -13.38
N LYS A 167 3.72 17.71 -12.91
CA LYS A 167 2.81 18.31 -11.91
C LYS A 167 1.32 18.23 -12.32
N SER A 168 1.02 18.38 -13.61
CA SER A 168 -0.34 18.25 -14.15
C SER A 168 -0.98 16.87 -13.92
N GLN A 169 -0.17 15.85 -13.68
CA GLN A 169 -0.60 14.45 -13.53
C GLN A 169 -0.64 13.96 -12.08
N PHE A 170 -0.27 14.78 -11.09
CA PHE A 170 -0.25 14.37 -9.67
C PHE A 170 -1.60 13.86 -9.16
N LYS A 171 -2.71 14.48 -9.59
CA LYS A 171 -4.06 14.02 -9.23
C LYS A 171 -4.39 12.63 -9.74
N TYR A 172 -3.88 12.27 -10.92
CA TYR A 172 -4.07 10.95 -11.51
C TYR A 172 -3.08 9.94 -10.92
N ALA A 173 -1.79 10.29 -10.82
CA ALA A 173 -0.74 9.44 -10.27
C ALA A 173 -0.99 9.05 -8.79
N SER A 174 -1.68 9.90 -8.04
CA SER A 174 -2.11 9.60 -6.67
C SER A 174 -3.31 8.65 -6.57
N THR A 175 -3.88 8.16 -7.67
CA THR A 175 -4.92 7.12 -7.65
C THR A 175 -4.31 5.72 -7.72
N PRO A 176 -5.01 4.66 -7.27
CA PRO A 176 -4.53 3.29 -7.44
C PRO A 176 -4.22 2.93 -8.91
N GLY A 177 -5.04 3.39 -9.86
CA GLY A 177 -4.83 3.17 -11.29
C GLY A 177 -3.61 3.92 -11.83
N GLY A 178 -3.51 5.22 -11.55
CA GLY A 178 -2.37 6.03 -11.99
C GLY A 178 -1.03 5.58 -11.41
N MET A 179 -1.01 5.14 -10.14
CA MET A 179 0.19 4.60 -9.50
C MET A 179 0.74 3.38 -10.27
N ARG A 180 -0.13 2.51 -10.80
CA ARG A 180 0.28 1.36 -11.63
C ARG A 180 0.77 1.77 -13.01
N SER A 181 0.25 2.86 -13.59
CA SER A 181 0.74 3.38 -14.87
C SER A 181 2.15 3.97 -14.72
N TRP A 182 2.35 4.84 -13.74
CA TRP A 182 3.62 5.55 -13.56
C TRP A 182 4.76 4.66 -13.05
N GLN A 183 4.47 3.67 -12.20
CA GLN A 183 5.47 2.67 -11.81
C GLN A 183 6.04 1.90 -13.02
N ARG A 184 5.22 1.60 -14.02
CA ARG A 184 5.64 0.83 -15.21
C ARG A 184 6.49 1.65 -16.16
N LEU A 185 6.17 2.93 -16.32
CA LEU A 185 6.93 3.85 -17.19
C LEU A 185 8.37 4.03 -16.71
N TRP A 186 8.61 4.01 -15.40
CA TRP A 186 9.95 4.21 -14.84
C TRP A 186 10.80 2.92 -14.73
N ARG A 187 10.20 1.74 -14.97
CA ARG A 187 10.94 0.47 -15.06
C ARG A 187 11.54 0.19 -16.45
N ARG A 188 11.25 1.05 -17.43
CA ARG A 188 11.86 1.06 -18.77
C ARG A 188 12.98 2.09 -18.79
#